data_AF-A0A2H9U9Q9-F1
#
_entry.id   AF-A0A2H9U9Q9-F1
#
_cell.length_a   1.000
_cell.length_b   1.000
_cell.length_c   1.000
_cell.angle_alpha   90.00
_cell.angle_beta   90.00
_cell.angle_gamma   90.00
#
_symmetry.space_group_name_H-M   'P 1'
#
loop_
_entity.id
_entity.type
_entity.pdbx_description
1 polymer ?
#
loop_
_entity_poly.entity_id
_entity_poly.type
_entity_poly.pdbx_seq_one_letter_code
_entity_poly.pdbx_strand_id
1 'polypeptide(L)'
;MKKSQRLLLLLALLMVPVVHATSLPEFELTGRTSWQLGQLMVNGIPFVIDQQTRFKGGLNEDDLGGTWVDLEGVVQDGWRYVREVEAIDEGDEMELEGPIERGRMWGYSTSDDSLAPFEGRWLELECRFDGMRLSHCREDD
;
A
#
# COMPACT_ATOMS: atom_id res chain seq x y z
N MET A 1 34.08 56.28 38.39
CA MET A 1 33.97 54.81 38.28
C MET A 1 32.52 54.47 37.93
N LYS A 2 32.22 54.19 36.65
CA LYS A 2 30.87 53.82 36.17
C LYS A 2 30.84 52.30 35.96
N LYS A 3 30.01 51.56 36.69
CA LYS A 3 29.79 50.12 36.45
C LYS A 3 28.53 49.94 35.60
N SER A 4 28.75 49.38 34.42
CA SER A 4 27.78 49.12 33.35
C SER A 4 26.88 47.94 33.71
N GLN A 5 25.57 48.13 33.63
CA GLN A 5 24.57 47.06 33.73
C GLN A 5 24.34 46.49 32.33
N ARG A 6 24.62 45.20 32.14
CA ARG A 6 24.26 44.48 30.89
C ARG A 6 22.92 43.78 31.11
N LEU A 7 21.93 44.26 30.38
CA LEU A 7 20.58 43.72 30.24
C LEU A 7 20.65 42.37 29.53
N LEU A 8 20.21 41.29 30.18
CA LEU A 8 20.10 39.96 29.60
C LEU A 8 18.73 39.88 28.88
N LEU A 9 18.72 39.90 27.54
CA LEU A 9 17.52 39.57 26.78
C LEU A 9 17.27 38.06 26.89
N LEU A 10 16.18 37.66 27.54
CA LEU A 10 15.63 36.31 27.41
C LEU A 10 14.92 36.20 26.06
N LEU A 11 15.51 35.46 25.13
CA LEU A 11 14.84 34.98 23.93
C LEU A 11 14.13 33.66 24.30
N ALA A 12 12.83 33.74 24.62
CA ALA A 12 12.00 32.55 24.77
C ALA A 12 11.66 32.02 23.36
N LEU A 13 12.45 31.06 22.89
CA LEU A 13 12.16 30.30 21.67
C LEU A 13 10.96 29.39 21.97
N LEU A 14 9.77 29.73 21.47
CA LEU A 14 8.63 28.81 21.47
C LEU A 14 9.00 27.59 20.61
N MET A 15 9.29 26.46 21.26
CA MET A 15 9.31 25.16 20.62
C MET A 15 7.86 24.77 20.31
N VAL A 16 7.34 25.23 19.16
CA VAL A 16 6.10 24.67 18.62
C VAL A 16 6.45 23.25 18.15
N PRO A 17 5.81 22.19 18.66
CA PRO A 17 6.00 20.87 18.08
C PRO A 17 5.48 20.92 16.65
N VAL A 18 6.39 20.79 15.68
CA VAL A 18 6.03 20.53 14.29
C VAL A 18 5.37 19.16 14.29
N VAL A 19 4.03 19.14 14.26
CA VAL A 19 3.27 17.92 14.00
C VAL A 19 3.51 17.63 12.53
N HIS A 20 4.46 16.73 12.25
CA HIS A 20 4.63 16.20 10.92
C HIS A 20 3.37 15.40 10.63
N ALA A 21 2.59 15.81 9.63
CA ALA A 21 1.53 14.96 9.11
C ALA A 21 2.23 13.72 8.54
N THR A 22 2.14 12.59 9.25
CA THR A 22 2.53 11.30 8.70
C THR A 22 1.57 11.00 7.56
N SER A 23 2.07 10.95 6.33
CA SER A 23 1.30 10.42 5.21
C SER A 23 0.92 8.97 5.51
N LEU A 24 -0.27 8.58 5.07
CA LEU A 24 -0.68 7.18 5.13
C LEU A 24 0.17 6.39 4.12
N PRO A 25 0.62 5.16 4.44
CA PRO A 25 1.23 4.29 3.45
C PRO A 25 0.25 4.03 2.30
N GLU A 26 0.73 4.21 1.07
CA GLU A 26 0.01 3.87 -0.15
C GLU A 26 0.29 2.40 -0.52
N PHE A 27 -0.64 1.79 -1.24
CA PHE A 27 -0.46 0.45 -1.79
C PHE A 27 -0.97 0.38 -3.21
N GLU A 28 -0.38 -0.55 -3.96
CA GLU A 28 -0.81 -1.00 -5.27
C GLU A 28 -0.87 -2.54 -5.25
N LEU A 29 -1.89 -3.09 -5.90
CA LEU A 29 -2.12 -4.52 -5.95
C LEU A 29 -2.87 -4.90 -7.23
N THR A 30 -2.13 -5.49 -8.17
CA THR A 30 -2.74 -6.31 -9.22
C THR A 30 -3.28 -7.61 -8.61
N GLY A 31 -4.47 -8.08 -9.00
CA GLY A 31 -4.94 -9.40 -8.60
C GLY A 31 -6.40 -9.74 -8.87
N ARG A 32 -6.75 -11.01 -8.67
CA ARG A 32 -8.14 -11.47 -8.79
C ARG A 32 -8.93 -11.14 -7.53
N THR A 33 -10.04 -10.45 -7.72
CA THR A 33 -10.96 -10.09 -6.67
C THR A 33 -12.04 -11.15 -6.43
N SER A 34 -12.55 -11.22 -5.21
CA SER A 34 -13.69 -12.04 -4.83
C SER A 34 -14.45 -11.41 -3.68
N TRP A 35 -15.68 -11.84 -3.43
CA TRP A 35 -16.50 -11.37 -2.32
C TRP A 35 -16.61 -12.43 -1.24
N GLN A 36 -16.30 -12.05 0.01
CA GLN A 36 -16.48 -12.90 1.17
C GLN A 36 -17.15 -12.12 2.30
N LEU A 37 -18.33 -12.55 2.72
CA LEU A 37 -19.10 -11.92 3.82
C LEU A 37 -19.30 -10.40 3.62
N GLY A 38 -19.46 -9.95 2.37
CA GLY A 38 -19.63 -8.54 2.01
C GLY A 38 -18.34 -7.71 2.02
N GLN A 39 -17.17 -8.34 2.06
CA GLN A 39 -15.87 -7.68 1.93
C GLN A 39 -15.21 -8.09 0.61
N LEU A 40 -14.58 -7.10 -0.04
CA LEU A 40 -13.72 -7.36 -1.19
C LEU A 40 -12.47 -8.09 -0.71
N MET A 41 -12.12 -9.17 -1.38
CA MET A 41 -10.96 -9.99 -1.07
C MET A 41 -10.04 -10.06 -2.26
N VAL A 42 -8.74 -9.92 -2.03
CA VAL A 42 -7.69 -10.32 -2.98
C VAL A 42 -6.78 -11.30 -2.26
N ASN A 43 -6.63 -12.50 -2.83
CA ASN A 43 -5.80 -13.57 -2.27
C ASN A 43 -6.00 -13.84 -0.76
N GLY A 44 -7.26 -13.79 -0.30
CA GLY A 44 -7.63 -14.03 1.10
C GLY A 44 -7.40 -12.84 2.04
N ILE A 45 -6.96 -11.68 1.54
CA ILE A 45 -6.82 -10.44 2.31
C ILE A 45 -8.03 -9.53 2.06
N PRO A 46 -8.65 -8.98 3.12
CA PRO A 46 -9.79 -8.07 2.97
C PRO A 46 -9.38 -6.64 2.64
N PHE A 47 -10.15 -6.02 1.76
CA PHE A 47 -10.02 -4.62 1.32
C PHE A 47 -11.35 -3.89 1.54
N VAL A 48 -11.25 -2.62 1.95
CA VAL A 48 -12.40 -1.77 2.26
C VAL A 48 -12.71 -0.90 1.06
N ILE A 49 -13.91 -1.08 0.51
CA ILE A 49 -14.52 -0.14 -0.44
C ILE A 49 -15.40 0.82 0.36
N ASP A 50 -15.30 2.11 0.05
CA ASP A 50 -16.13 3.14 0.65
C ASP A 50 -16.57 4.18 -0.40
N GLN A 51 -17.22 5.25 0.05
CA GLN A 51 -17.72 6.31 -0.82
C GLN A 51 -16.61 7.11 -1.55
N GLN A 52 -15.34 6.91 -1.18
CA GLN A 52 -14.17 7.54 -1.80
C GLN A 52 -13.51 6.66 -2.85
N THR A 53 -13.91 5.38 -2.97
CA THR A 53 -13.40 4.48 -4.00
C THR A 53 -13.89 4.92 -5.39
N ARG A 54 -12.95 5.09 -6.32
CA ARG A 54 -13.23 5.45 -7.71
C ARG A 54 -13.07 4.23 -8.60
N PHE A 55 -14.09 3.93 -9.41
CA PHE A 55 -14.05 2.84 -10.36
C PHE A 55 -13.80 3.40 -11.77
N LYS A 56 -12.81 2.84 -12.48
CA LYS A 56 -12.43 3.26 -13.83
C LYS A 56 -13.11 2.39 -14.90
N GLY A 57 -13.11 2.85 -16.15
CA GLY A 57 -13.61 2.05 -17.29
C GLY A 57 -15.10 1.71 -17.31
N GLY A 58 -15.92 2.36 -16.48
CA GLY A 58 -17.34 2.01 -16.34
C GLY A 58 -17.61 0.82 -15.42
N LEU A 59 -16.57 0.32 -14.74
CA LEU A 59 -16.65 -0.68 -13.69
C LEU A 59 -17.49 -0.17 -12.51
N ASN A 60 -18.17 -1.07 -11.83
CA ASN A 60 -18.83 -0.82 -10.55
C ASN A 60 -18.56 -1.96 -9.55
N GLU A 61 -19.04 -1.81 -8.32
CA GLU A 61 -18.78 -2.76 -7.23
C GLU A 61 -19.30 -4.19 -7.52
N ASP A 62 -20.45 -4.31 -8.19
CA ASP A 62 -21.05 -5.62 -8.52
C ASP A 62 -20.20 -6.40 -9.54
N ASP A 63 -19.35 -5.70 -10.31
CA ASP A 63 -18.48 -6.31 -11.31
C ASP A 63 -17.20 -6.93 -10.70
N LEU A 64 -16.87 -6.69 -9.43
CA LEU A 64 -15.61 -7.14 -8.82
C LEU A 64 -15.59 -8.64 -8.49
N GLY A 65 -16.69 -9.36 -8.64
CA GLY A 65 -16.72 -10.79 -8.36
C GLY A 65 -15.93 -11.60 -9.41
N GLY A 66 -14.67 -11.93 -9.14
CA GLY A 66 -13.82 -12.76 -10.01
C GLY A 66 -13.03 -11.99 -11.06
N THR A 67 -13.08 -10.66 -11.02
CA THR A 67 -12.42 -9.75 -11.98
C THR A 67 -10.95 -9.57 -11.61
N TRP A 68 -10.10 -9.55 -12.63
CA TRP A 68 -8.69 -9.20 -12.48
C TRP A 68 -8.57 -7.67 -12.53
N VAL A 69 -7.96 -7.08 -11.52
CA VAL A 69 -7.95 -5.63 -11.33
C VAL A 69 -6.58 -5.15 -10.86
N ASP A 70 -6.33 -3.86 -11.08
CA ASP A 70 -5.35 -3.10 -10.31
C ASP A 70 -6.11 -2.29 -9.24
N LEU A 71 -5.63 -2.40 -8.01
CA LEU A 71 -6.14 -1.67 -6.84
C LEU A 71 -5.08 -0.72 -6.33
N GLU A 72 -5.41 0.57 -6.27
CA GLU A 72 -4.62 1.54 -5.53
C GLU A 72 -5.36 1.97 -4.27
N GLY A 73 -4.62 2.23 -3.20
CA GLY A 73 -5.23 2.73 -1.98
C GLY A 73 -4.26 3.12 -0.89
N VAL A 74 -4.81 3.23 0.33
CA VAL A 74 -4.05 3.61 1.52
C VAL A 74 -4.28 2.63 2.66
N VAL A 75 -3.24 2.40 3.45
CA VAL A 75 -3.36 1.69 4.72
C VAL A 75 -3.54 2.68 5.86
N GLN A 76 -4.71 2.62 6.51
CA GLN A 76 -5.06 3.48 7.63
C GLN A 76 -5.58 2.65 8.79
N ASP A 77 -4.98 2.80 9.97
CA ASP A 77 -5.35 2.09 11.19
C ASP A 77 -5.41 0.54 11.02
N GLY A 78 -4.55 0.01 10.13
CA GLY A 78 -4.48 -1.42 9.80
C GLY A 78 -5.46 -1.90 8.73
N TRP A 79 -6.34 -1.02 8.25
CA TRP A 79 -7.30 -1.29 7.18
C TRP A 79 -6.75 -0.84 5.84
N ARG A 80 -7.06 -1.58 4.77
CA ARG A 80 -6.65 -1.29 3.39
C ARG A 80 -7.82 -0.65 2.67
N TYR A 81 -7.86 0.67 2.62
CA TYR A 81 -8.93 1.41 1.95
C TYR A 81 -8.60 1.59 0.48
N VAL A 82 -9.44 1.06 -0.40
CA VAL A 82 -9.30 1.16 -1.85
C VAL A 82 -9.72 2.57 -2.29
N ARG A 83 -8.88 3.22 -3.09
CA ARG A 83 -9.13 4.56 -3.63
C ARG A 83 -9.37 4.53 -5.13
N GLU A 84 -8.77 3.58 -5.83
CA GLU A 84 -9.01 3.36 -7.25
C GLU A 84 -9.11 1.88 -7.57
N VAL A 85 -9.96 1.55 -8.53
CA VAL A 85 -10.10 0.21 -9.10
C VAL A 85 -10.17 0.33 -10.61
N GLU A 86 -9.30 -0.39 -11.30
CA GLU A 86 -9.33 -0.55 -12.75
C GLU A 86 -9.38 -2.03 -13.10
N ALA A 87 -10.25 -2.41 -14.02
CA ALA A 87 -10.26 -3.75 -14.57
C ALA A 87 -9.25 -3.83 -15.71
N ILE A 88 -8.36 -4.81 -15.63
CA ILE A 88 -7.30 -5.06 -16.60
C ILE A 88 -7.34 -6.50 -17.10
N ASP A 89 -6.67 -6.78 -18.21
CA ASP A 89 -6.49 -8.14 -18.70
C ASP A 89 -5.52 -8.89 -17.77
N GLU A 90 -5.81 -10.16 -17.48
CA GLU A 90 -4.94 -11.00 -16.66
C GLU A 90 -3.64 -11.31 -17.42
N GLY A 91 -2.52 -10.87 -16.84
CA GLY A 91 -1.17 -11.10 -17.34
C GLY A 91 -0.39 -12.13 -16.52
N ASP A 92 0.85 -12.36 -16.94
CA ASP A 92 1.83 -13.17 -16.21
C ASP A 92 2.83 -12.32 -15.42
N GLU A 93 2.59 -11.01 -15.36
CA GLU A 93 3.29 -10.04 -14.52
C GLU A 93 2.28 -9.37 -13.58
N MET A 94 2.74 -9.05 -12.37
CA MET A 94 1.98 -8.34 -11.35
C MET A 94 2.85 -7.24 -10.76
N GLU A 95 2.28 -6.04 -10.67
CA GLU A 95 2.85 -4.90 -9.96
C GLU A 95 2.20 -4.82 -8.58
N LEU A 96 3.04 -4.78 -7.55
CA LEU A 96 2.63 -4.90 -6.16
C LEU A 96 3.42 -3.89 -5.34
N GLU A 97 2.73 -2.99 -4.64
CA GLU A 97 3.33 -2.15 -3.60
C GLU A 97 2.76 -2.52 -2.23
N GLY A 98 3.62 -2.84 -1.27
CA GLY A 98 3.18 -3.20 0.07
C GLY A 98 4.23 -3.86 0.95
N PRO A 99 3.81 -4.40 2.11
CA PRO A 99 4.72 -5.04 3.04
C PRO A 99 5.07 -6.47 2.62
N ILE A 100 6.34 -6.82 2.77
CA ILE A 100 6.82 -8.20 2.66
C ILE A 100 6.96 -8.79 4.06
N GLU A 101 6.14 -9.80 4.36
CA GLU A 101 6.11 -10.45 5.68
C GLU A 101 5.99 -11.96 5.55
N ARG A 102 6.89 -12.68 6.25
CA ARG A 102 6.98 -14.14 6.28
C ARG A 102 7.07 -14.76 4.87
N GLY A 103 7.89 -14.16 4.01
CA GLY A 103 8.07 -14.59 2.62
C GLY A 103 6.82 -14.42 1.76
N ARG A 104 5.95 -13.46 2.11
CA ARG A 104 4.72 -13.16 1.36
C ARG A 104 4.54 -11.68 1.14
N MET A 105 3.95 -11.35 -0.01
CA MET A 105 3.46 -10.02 -0.33
C MET A 105 1.98 -10.15 -0.68
N TRP A 106 1.11 -9.39 0.00
CA TRP A 106 -0.35 -9.48 -0.17
C TRP A 106 -0.90 -10.92 -0.17
N GLY A 107 -0.32 -11.78 0.67
CA GLY A 107 -0.73 -13.19 0.81
C GLY A 107 -0.07 -14.14 -0.20
N TYR A 108 0.47 -13.61 -1.30
CA TYR A 108 1.16 -14.38 -2.33
C TYR A 108 2.52 -14.84 -1.81
N SER A 109 2.79 -16.14 -1.95
CA SER A 109 4.12 -16.71 -1.72
C SER A 109 4.89 -16.81 -3.03
N THR A 110 6.21 -16.89 -2.95
CA THR A 110 7.05 -17.17 -4.12
C THR A 110 7.26 -18.66 -4.37
N SER A 111 7.64 -18.99 -5.59
CA SER A 111 8.10 -20.33 -5.97
C SER A 111 9.63 -20.49 -5.96
N ASP A 112 10.37 -19.39 -5.87
CA ASP A 112 11.81 -19.27 -6.07
C ASP A 112 12.53 -18.45 -4.98
N ASP A 113 11.86 -18.16 -3.86
CA ASP A 113 12.36 -17.32 -2.76
C ASP A 113 12.76 -15.88 -3.17
N SER A 114 12.29 -15.38 -4.31
CA SER A 114 12.64 -14.02 -4.82
C SER A 114 12.22 -12.86 -3.90
N LEU A 115 11.30 -13.07 -2.95
CA LEU A 115 10.94 -12.08 -1.93
C LEU A 115 11.90 -12.02 -0.73
N ALA A 116 12.75 -13.03 -0.52
CA ALA A 116 13.61 -13.12 0.67
C ALA A 116 14.53 -11.90 0.89
N PRO A 117 15.10 -11.26 -0.15
CA PRO A 117 15.91 -10.05 0.04
C PRO A 117 15.12 -8.83 0.54
N PHE A 118 13.79 -8.86 0.45
CA PHE A 118 12.90 -7.73 0.72
C PHE A 118 12.15 -7.84 2.05
N GLU A 119 12.37 -8.92 2.80
CA GLU A 119 11.66 -9.23 4.04
C GLU A 119 11.67 -8.07 5.05
N GLY A 120 10.49 -7.73 5.57
CA GLY A 120 10.29 -6.65 6.55
C GLY A 120 10.31 -5.23 5.95
N ARG A 121 10.41 -5.09 4.63
CA ARG A 121 10.36 -3.80 3.94
C ARG A 121 8.97 -3.54 3.35
N TRP A 122 8.69 -2.26 3.06
CA TRP A 122 7.55 -1.80 2.28
C TRP A 122 8.07 -1.24 0.96
N LEU A 123 7.78 -1.91 -0.16
CA LEU A 123 8.33 -1.62 -1.48
C LEU A 123 7.27 -1.80 -2.55
N GLU A 124 7.55 -1.24 -3.71
CA GLU A 124 6.98 -1.62 -5.00
C GLU A 124 7.86 -2.69 -5.66
N LEU A 125 7.22 -3.75 -6.15
CA LEU A 125 7.87 -4.88 -6.81
C LEU A 125 7.09 -5.27 -8.07
N GLU A 126 7.83 -5.50 -9.15
CA GLU A 126 7.35 -6.21 -10.33
C GLU A 126 7.69 -7.70 -10.15
N CYS A 127 6.70 -8.59 -10.30
CA CYS A 127 6.85 -10.03 -10.13
C CYS A 127 6.21 -10.80 -11.29
N ARG A 128 6.77 -11.95 -11.66
CA ARG A 128 6.09 -12.93 -12.52
C ARG A 128 5.06 -13.72 -11.72
N PHE A 129 3.91 -14.01 -12.33
CA PHE A 129 2.80 -14.74 -11.72
C PHE A 129 2.40 -15.96 -12.53
N ASP A 130 2.36 -17.13 -11.88
CA ASP A 130 2.02 -18.41 -12.53
C ASP A 130 0.53 -18.80 -12.41
N GLY A 131 -0.31 -17.89 -11.91
CA GLY A 131 -1.71 -18.16 -11.54
C GLY A 131 -1.91 -18.50 -10.07
N MET A 132 -0.83 -18.73 -9.30
CA MET A 132 -0.90 -19.10 -7.88
C MET A 132 0.20 -18.47 -7.02
N ARG A 133 1.42 -18.38 -7.55
CA ARG A 133 2.62 -17.93 -6.84
C ARG A 133 3.39 -16.91 -7.65
N LEU A 134 4.12 -16.08 -6.94
CA LEU A 134 5.05 -15.13 -7.52
C LEU A 134 6.40 -15.81 -7.83
N SER A 135 7.17 -15.19 -8.71
CA SER A 135 8.57 -15.52 -8.97
C SER A 135 9.26 -14.31 -9.57
N HIS A 136 10.59 -14.32 -9.61
CA HIS A 136 11.40 -13.29 -10.24
C HIS A 136 11.10 -11.86 -9.76
N CYS A 137 10.68 -11.69 -8.50
CA CYS A 137 10.36 -10.38 -7.93
C CYS A 137 11.59 -9.45 -7.88
N ARG A 138 11.41 -8.21 -8.31
CA ARG A 138 12.44 -7.16 -8.36
C ARG A 138 11.82 -5.81 -7.99
N GLU A 139 12.62 -4.93 -7.35
CA GLU A 139 12.24 -3.52 -7.17
C GLU A 139 12.05 -2.89 -8.55
N ASP A 140 10.93 -2.20 -8.74
CA ASP A 140 10.71 -1.36 -9.91
C ASP A 140 11.41 0.00 -9.67
N ASP A 141 12.13 0.51 -10.68
CA ASP A 141 13.07 1.65 -10.57
C ASP A 141 12.42 3.02 -10.89
#